data_AF-A0A7Z2V1R5-F1
#
_entry.id   AF-A0A7Z2V1R5-F1
#
_cell.length_a   1.000
_cell.length_b   1.000
_cell.length_c   1.000
_cell.angle_alpha   90.00
_cell.angle_beta   90.00
_cell.angle_gamma   90.00
#
_symmetry.space_group_name_H-M   'P 1'
#
loop_
_entity.id
_entity.type
_entity.pdbx_description
1 polymer ?
#
loop_
_entity_poly.entity_id
_entity_poly.type
_entity_poly.pdbx_seq_one_letter_code
_entity_poly.pdbx_strand_id
1 'polypeptide(L)'
;MEKQQKRDHGHYKKDVSHLRMVDVYRVVELFDVPAGPIDHAVKKLLCAGMRGHKDLAHDIQDVIDSLVRWQEMREEDSRGVDLDLQNLWTEGEARMEQIGRNSNDGLHYTDPHG
;
A
#
# COMPACT_ATOMS: atom_id res chain seq x y z
N MET A 1 -39.81 -1.05 28.91
CA MET A 1 -38.95 0.10 28.55
C MET A 1 -38.01 -0.37 27.47
N GLU A 2 -38.30 0.02 26.24
CA GLU A 2 -37.59 -0.42 25.04
C GLU A 2 -36.25 0.31 24.95
N LYS A 3 -35.14 -0.42 24.99
CA LYS A 3 -33.79 0.18 24.87
C LYS A 3 -33.54 0.53 23.41
N GLN A 4 -33.56 1.82 23.09
CA GLN A 4 -33.20 2.30 21.76
C GLN A 4 -31.69 2.09 21.53
N GLN A 5 -31.35 1.14 20.64
CA GLN A 5 -29.97 0.86 20.26
C GLN A 5 -29.39 2.03 19.46
N LYS A 6 -28.34 2.68 19.99
CA LYS A 6 -27.56 3.69 19.29
C LYS A 6 -26.74 3.03 18.18
N ARG A 7 -27.27 3.00 16.96
CA ARG A 7 -26.57 2.50 15.77
C ARG A 7 -25.70 3.63 15.18
N ASP A 8 -24.58 3.93 15.81
CA ASP A 8 -23.65 4.98 15.36
C ASP A 8 -22.80 4.51 14.16
N HIS A 9 -23.38 4.52 12.96
CA HIS A 9 -22.69 4.21 11.70
C HIS A 9 -22.25 5.50 11.00
N GLY A 10 -21.61 6.40 11.75
CA GLY A 10 -21.23 7.73 11.27
C GLY A 10 -20.26 7.70 10.10
N HIS A 11 -19.41 6.67 10.00
CA HIS A 11 -18.37 6.57 8.98
C HIS A 11 -18.90 6.33 7.57
N TYR A 12 -20.13 5.82 7.42
CA TYR A 12 -20.78 5.62 6.11
C TYR A 12 -21.60 6.84 5.64
N LYS A 13 -21.65 7.92 6.42
CA LYS A 13 -22.48 9.09 6.13
C LYS A 13 -21.61 10.33 6.03
N LYS A 14 -21.88 11.15 5.02
CA LYS A 14 -21.21 12.43 4.79
C LYS A 14 -22.30 13.48 4.57
N ASP A 15 -22.21 14.60 5.27
CA ASP A 15 -23.16 15.69 5.08
C ASP A 15 -22.91 16.37 3.73
N VAL A 16 -23.93 16.34 2.89
CA VAL A 16 -23.94 16.92 1.54
C VAL A 16 -25.15 17.84 1.35
N SER A 17 -25.77 18.31 2.44
CA SER A 17 -26.96 19.17 2.42
C SER A 17 -26.81 20.45 1.61
N HIS A 18 -25.57 20.92 1.43
CA HIS A 18 -25.22 22.08 0.63
C HIS A 18 -25.14 21.79 -0.89
N LEU A 19 -25.22 20.53 -1.30
CA LEU A 19 -25.11 20.11 -2.71
C LEU A 19 -26.48 19.73 -3.28
N ARG A 20 -26.78 20.21 -4.48
CA ARG A 20 -27.96 19.78 -5.25
C ARG A 20 -27.74 18.43 -5.96
N MET A 21 -26.49 18.12 -6.29
CA MET A 21 -26.09 16.91 -7.02
C MET A 21 -24.73 16.45 -6.49
N VAL A 22 -24.52 15.14 -6.45
CA VAL A 22 -23.25 14.50 -6.12
C VAL A 22 -22.88 13.57 -7.27
N ASP A 23 -21.66 13.68 -7.77
CA ASP A 23 -21.10 12.75 -8.74
C ASP A 23 -20.18 11.71 -8.05
N VAL A 24 -19.77 10.71 -8.81
CA VAL A 24 -18.95 9.59 -8.31
C VAL A 24 -17.59 10.07 -7.80
N TYR A 25 -16.99 11.10 -8.40
CA TYR A 25 -15.70 11.64 -7.95
C TYR A 25 -15.84 12.31 -6.59
N ARG A 26 -16.94 13.04 -6.37
CA ARG A 26 -17.25 13.63 -5.07
C ARG A 26 -17.46 12.57 -3.99
N VAL A 27 -18.07 11.42 -4.33
CA VAL A 27 -18.19 10.30 -3.39
C VAL A 27 -16.80 9.77 -3.00
N VAL A 28 -15.93 9.51 -3.98
CA VAL A 28 -14.55 9.04 -3.73
C VAL A 28 -13.79 10.02 -2.84
N GLU A 29 -13.91 11.32 -3.09
CA GLU A 29 -13.29 12.39 -2.29
C GLU A 29 -13.86 12.45 -0.86
N LEU A 30 -15.19 12.45 -0.70
CA LEU A 30 -15.85 12.56 0.62
C LEU A 30 -15.46 11.42 1.56
N PHE A 31 -15.12 10.25 1.02
CA PHE A 31 -14.72 9.07 1.77
C PHE A 31 -13.20 8.86 1.85
N ASP A 32 -12.39 9.80 1.35
CA ASP A 32 -10.92 9.69 1.33
C ASP A 32 -10.44 8.36 0.74
N VAL A 33 -11.08 7.92 -0.36
CA VAL A 33 -10.73 6.67 -1.01
C VAL A 33 -9.31 6.79 -1.59
N PRO A 34 -8.39 5.85 -1.30
CA PRO A 34 -7.02 5.91 -1.80
C PRO A 34 -6.96 5.99 -3.33
N ALA A 35 -6.13 6.90 -3.84
CA ALA A 35 -5.89 7.06 -5.26
C ALA A 35 -5.30 5.79 -5.89
N GLY A 36 -5.54 5.62 -7.19
CA GLY A 36 -5.04 4.48 -7.97
C GLY A 36 -6.09 3.37 -8.07
N PRO A 37 -5.69 2.08 -8.06
CA PRO A 37 -6.61 1.03 -8.48
C PRO A 37 -7.87 0.88 -7.58
N ILE A 38 -7.79 1.29 -6.30
CA ILE A 38 -8.96 1.34 -5.39
C ILE A 38 -9.97 2.39 -5.86
N ASP A 39 -9.55 3.61 -6.19
CA ASP A 39 -10.47 4.64 -6.69
C ASP A 39 -11.14 4.22 -8.00
N HIS A 40 -10.40 3.53 -8.89
CA HIS A 40 -10.91 3.03 -10.16
C HIS A 40 -11.95 1.92 -9.94
N ALA A 41 -11.69 1.02 -9.00
CA ALA A 41 -12.62 -0.03 -8.59
C ALA A 41 -13.93 0.57 -8.05
N VAL A 42 -13.86 1.54 -7.13
CA VAL A 42 -15.05 2.20 -6.57
C VAL A 42 -15.86 2.92 -7.65
N LYS A 43 -15.20 3.67 -8.55
CA LYS A 43 -15.87 4.37 -9.66
C LYS A 43 -16.59 3.41 -10.60
N LYS A 44 -15.96 2.27 -10.93
CA LYS A 44 -16.57 1.23 -11.78
C LYS A 44 -17.75 0.57 -11.08
N LEU A 45 -17.60 0.22 -9.81
CA LEU A 45 -18.62 -0.47 -9.03
C LEU A 45 -19.89 0.38 -8.87
N LEU A 46 -19.74 1.69 -8.59
CA LEU A 46 -20.87 2.62 -8.48
C LEU A 46 -21.62 2.85 -9.81
N CYS A 47 -20.99 2.51 -10.95
CA CYS A 47 -21.57 2.66 -12.29
C CYS A 47 -21.89 1.34 -13.00
N ALA A 48 -21.72 0.20 -12.32
CA ALA A 48 -21.85 -1.11 -12.95
C ALA A 48 -23.28 -1.35 -13.47
N GLY A 49 -23.42 -1.87 -14.69
CA GLY A 49 -24.71 -2.11 -15.34
C GLY A 49 -25.43 -0.86 -15.84
N MET A 50 -24.90 0.36 -15.58
CA MET A 50 -25.51 1.62 -16.04
C MET A 50 -24.87 2.19 -17.31
N ARG A 51 -23.76 1.62 -17.79
CA ARG A 51 -22.99 2.17 -18.92
C ARG A 51 -23.44 1.71 -20.31
N GLY A 52 -24.51 0.92 -20.41
CA GLY A 52 -25.19 0.54 -21.66
C GLY A 52 -24.40 -0.29 -22.67
N HIS A 53 -23.08 -0.45 -22.49
CA HIS A 53 -22.18 -1.12 -23.43
C HIS A 53 -21.73 -2.53 -23.00
N LYS A 54 -21.67 -2.81 -21.70
CA LYS A 54 -21.17 -4.06 -21.14
C LYS A 54 -22.24 -4.69 -20.25
N ASP A 55 -22.24 -6.03 -20.18
CA ASP A 55 -23.03 -6.77 -19.20
C ASP A 55 -22.46 -6.56 -17.79
N LEU A 56 -23.32 -6.62 -16.77
CA LEU A 56 -22.95 -6.43 -15.37
C LEU A 56 -21.79 -7.34 -14.96
N ALA A 57 -21.76 -8.59 -15.44
CA ALA A 57 -20.67 -9.52 -15.16
C ALA A 57 -19.30 -8.99 -15.61
N HIS A 58 -19.23 -8.33 -16.76
CA HIS A 58 -17.99 -7.73 -17.26
C HIS A 58 -17.59 -6.51 -16.43
N ASP A 59 -18.54 -5.68 -16.00
CA ASP A 59 -18.25 -4.53 -15.14
C ASP A 59 -17.71 -4.99 -13.78
N ILE A 60 -18.22 -6.10 -13.23
CA ILE A 60 -17.72 -6.70 -12.00
C ILE A 60 -16.31 -7.27 -12.21
N GLN A 61 -16.04 -7.92 -13.33
CA GLN A 61 -14.69 -8.39 -13.63
C GLN A 61 -13.69 -7.24 -13.73
N ASP A 62 -14.05 -6.13 -14.41
CA ASP A 62 -13.22 -4.93 -14.49
C ASP A 62 -12.89 -4.32 -13.10
N VAL A 63 -13.79 -4.49 -12.11
CA VAL A 63 -13.57 -4.09 -10.70
C VAL A 63 -12.57 -5.04 -10.04
N ILE A 64 -12.76 -6.36 -10.19
CA ILE A 64 -11.87 -7.39 -9.64
C ILE A 64 -10.45 -7.18 -10.15
N ASP A 65 -10.27 -7.00 -11.46
CA ASP A 65 -8.95 -6.80 -12.08
C ASP A 65 -8.23 -5.57 -11.50
N SER A 66 -8.99 -4.50 -11.20
CA SER A 66 -8.44 -3.30 -10.57
C SER A 66 -7.94 -3.60 -9.15
N LEU A 67 -8.65 -4.43 -8.39
CA LEU A 67 -8.26 -4.83 -7.03
C LEU A 67 -7.10 -5.83 -7.02
N VAL A 68 -7.04 -6.75 -8.00
CA VAL A 68 -5.90 -7.64 -8.19
C VAL A 68 -4.64 -6.83 -8.48
N ARG A 69 -4.72 -5.85 -9.39
CA ARG A 69 -3.58 -4.95 -9.66
C ARG A 69 -3.10 -4.23 -8.40
N TRP A 70 -4.01 -3.81 -7.53
CA TRP A 70 -3.63 -3.20 -6.25
C TRP A 70 -2.85 -4.16 -5.36
N GLN A 71 -3.25 -5.43 -5.28
CA GLN A 71 -2.54 -6.46 -4.50
C GLN A 71 -1.14 -6.71 -5.08
N GLU A 72 -1.02 -6.84 -6.39
CA GLU A 72 0.27 -7.00 -7.08
C GLU A 72 1.24 -5.86 -6.76
N MET A 73 0.78 -4.60 -6.75
CA MET A 73 1.60 -3.45 -6.35
C MET A 73 2.14 -3.58 -4.93
N ARG A 74 1.33 -4.10 -3.99
CA ARG A 74 1.76 -4.30 -2.59
C ARG A 74 2.81 -5.39 -2.46
N GLU A 75 2.69 -6.44 -3.28
CA GLU A 75 3.72 -7.47 -3.35
C GLU A 75 5.00 -6.95 -3.99
N GLU A 76 4.92 -6.18 -5.07
CA GLU A 76 6.06 -5.50 -5.72
C GLU A 76 6.82 -4.62 -4.71
N ASP A 77 6.09 -3.75 -3.99
CA ASP A 77 6.65 -2.87 -2.96
C ASP A 77 7.35 -3.67 -1.85
N SER A 78 6.74 -4.79 -1.42
CA SER A 78 7.29 -5.63 -0.36
C SER A 78 8.57 -6.37 -0.79
N ARG A 79 8.61 -6.87 -2.03
CA ARG A 79 9.79 -7.55 -2.59
C ARG A 79 10.96 -6.60 -2.80
N GLY A 80 10.69 -5.34 -3.18
CA GLY A 80 11.74 -4.32 -3.33
C GLY A 80 12.50 -4.07 -2.02
N VAL A 81 11.77 -3.94 -0.91
CA VAL A 81 12.36 -3.74 0.42
C VAL A 81 13.21 -4.93 0.86
N ASP A 82 12.76 -6.16 0.61
CA ASP A 82 13.49 -7.37 1.00
C ASP A 82 14.82 -7.52 0.23
N LEU A 83 14.80 -7.23 -1.08
CA LEU A 83 16.02 -7.22 -1.91
C LEU A 83 17.03 -6.17 -1.44
N ASP A 84 16.58 -4.96 -1.11
CA ASP A 84 17.46 -3.89 -0.62
C ASP A 84 18.15 -4.26 0.70
N LEU A 85 17.42 -4.89 1.63
CA LEU A 85 17.98 -5.35 2.90
C LEU A 85 19.01 -6.47 2.72
N GLN A 86 18.73 -7.43 1.83
CA GLN A 86 19.66 -8.52 1.52
C GLN A 86 20.95 -7.98 0.89
N ASN A 87 20.83 -7.02 -0.04
CA ASN A 87 21.99 -6.38 -0.65
C ASN A 87 22.84 -5.63 0.38
N LEU A 88 22.23 -4.81 1.23
CA LEU A 88 22.93 -4.06 2.29
C LEU A 88 23.66 -4.98 3.27
N TRP A 89 23.04 -6.08 3.67
CA TRP A 89 23.67 -7.04 4.58
C TRP A 89 24.87 -7.74 3.93
N THR A 90 24.71 -8.19 2.67
CA THR A 90 25.77 -8.82 1.89
C THR A 90 26.95 -7.87 1.66
N GLU A 91 26.68 -6.60 1.34
CA GLU A 91 27.71 -5.55 1.22
C GLU A 91 28.43 -5.29 2.55
N GLY A 92 27.70 -5.31 3.67
CA GLY A 92 28.25 -5.20 5.02
C GLY A 92 29.19 -6.35 5.39
N GLU A 93 28.80 -7.60 5.09
CA GLU A 93 29.65 -8.78 5.30
C GLU A 93 30.92 -8.72 4.46
N ALA A 94 30.81 -8.37 3.17
CA ALA A 94 31.96 -8.21 2.28
C ALA A 94 32.93 -7.12 2.80
N ARG A 95 32.41 -6.02 3.33
CA ARG A 95 33.22 -4.96 3.96
C ARG A 95 33.96 -5.47 5.20
N MET A 96 33.31 -6.25 6.06
CA MET A 96 33.93 -6.82 7.26
C MET A 96 35.01 -7.84 6.90
N GLU A 97 34.77 -8.68 5.90
CA GLU A 97 35.78 -9.63 5.40
C GLU A 97 37.01 -8.91 4.86
N GLN A 98 36.82 -7.82 4.12
CA GLN A 98 37.91 -7.00 3.60
C GLN A 98 38.73 -6.33 4.72
N ILE A 99 38.07 -5.83 5.78
CA ILE A 99 38.75 -5.27 6.97
C ILE A 99 39.54 -6.37 7.70
N GLY A 100 38.96 -7.56 7.87
CA GLY A 100 39.64 -8.70 8.51
C GLY A 100 40.89 -9.15 7.74
N ARG A 101 40.83 -9.14 6.40
CA ARG A 101 41.99 -9.42 5.53
C ARG A 101 43.07 -8.33 5.59
N ASN A 102 42.68 -7.06 5.69
CA ASN A 102 43.60 -5.92 5.85
C ASN A 102 44.09 -5.71 7.30
N SER A 103 43.59 -6.44 8.29
CA SER A 103 44.03 -6.33 9.70
C SER A 103 45.21 -7.26 10.05
N ASN A 104 45.85 -7.88 9.05
CA ASN A 104 47.02 -8.75 9.24
C ASN A 104 48.38 -8.00 9.22
N ASP A 105 48.36 -6.69 9.39
CA ASP A 105 49.58 -5.87 9.46
C ASP A 105 50.02 -5.82 10.93
N GLY A 106 50.60 -6.93 11.39
CA GLY A 106 51.00 -7.12 12.78
C GLY A 106 51.88 -5.98 13.32
N LEU A 107 51.30 -5.12 14.16
CA LEU A 107 52.07 -4.34 15.14
C LEU A 107 51.95 -5.04 16.49
N HIS A 108 52.93 -5.90 16.74
CA HIS A 108 53.23 -6.43 18.06
C HIS A 108 53.65 -5.26 18.96
N TYR A 109 52.83 -4.91 19.96
CA TYR A 109 53.31 -4.05 21.05
C TYR A 109 54.39 -4.83 21.78
N THR A 110 55.65 -4.58 21.43
CA THR A 110 56.75 -4.86 22.36
C THR A 110 56.63 -3.84 23.48
N ASP A 111 56.14 -4.28 24.63
CA ASP A 111 56.22 -3.53 25.88
C ASP A 111 57.70 -3.25 26.21
N PRO A 112 58.16 -1.99 26.25
CA PRO A 112 59.54 -1.65 26.57
C PRO A 112 59.68 -1.24 28.04
N HIS A 113 58.93 -1.86 28.96
CA HIS A 113 59.14 -1.69 30.39
C HIS A 113 59.55 -3.01 31.04
N GLY A 114 60.86 -3.12 31.29
CA GLY A 114 61.45 -4.09 32.22
C GLY A 114 61.26 -3.73 33.68
#